data_AF-A0A2N1SS72-F1
#
_entry.id   AF-A0A2N1SS72-F1
#
_cell.length_a   1.000
_cell.length_b   1.000
_cell.length_c   1.000
_cell.angle_alpha   90.00
_cell.angle_beta   90.00
_cell.angle_gamma   90.00
#
_symmetry.space_group_name_H-M   'P 1'
#
loop_
_entity.id
_entity.type
_entity.pdbx_description
1 polymer ?
#
loop_
_entity_poly.entity_id
_entity_poly.type
_entity_poly.pdbx_seq_one_letter_code
_entity_poly.pdbx_strand_id
1 'polypeptide(L)'
;MDILFLTGIKHSGKSNVGRSAVDLLKSSFEIDFTDADDLVQALLPSQTGTLREFYARCGKTAFMDLEFQAVERFTSNCSDTWHVLATGGGVCDNEPVVQLMKTAGKIIYLAVDEHVLFRRIMRGGIPPFLSSENPEQSFHTLFVERNARYRQVADFMVSLSDCRSIQENAEITTFGESHGDALGVVIDGLESGFPIDMDHLSRQMQRRRPGGNPLGTKRQEPDAIEIVSGIFQGKTTGTPIAILIRNTNQRSGDYDDISRLYRPGHADHTWQQKFGIRDWRGGGRSSGRETAARLAAGAIAMQVLSQKGIHIQAYTIQIGTVVAEARDYSLIGTNRVSAPDAAAAVRMEELIEKVREDNDSVGGIIECRITGLPAGLGEPVFDKVEALLGHAILSIGATKGIEFGDGFSVASRLGSENNDQMDSNGFLSNHAGGMNGGITNGDTLLFRTAVKPTASIGKPQKTVDIGGDERTIVVEGRHDPCICVRVIPVVEAMAAITLLSLWYEQYGR
;
A
#
# COMPACT_ATOMS: atom_id res chain seq x y z
N MET A 1 35.85 18.73 -13.08
CA MET A 1 35.80 18.73 -11.61
C MET A 1 34.58 17.91 -11.25
N ASP A 2 34.80 16.83 -10.52
CA ASP A 2 33.76 15.84 -10.24
C ASP A 2 33.26 16.04 -8.81
N ILE A 3 32.59 17.17 -8.57
CA ILE A 3 32.05 17.52 -7.25
C ILE A 3 30.54 17.30 -7.24
N LEU A 4 30.06 16.57 -6.23
CA LEU A 4 28.65 16.41 -5.89
C LEU A 4 28.34 17.24 -4.65
N PHE A 5 27.52 18.27 -4.80
CA PHE A 5 27.04 19.09 -3.70
C PHE A 5 25.73 18.52 -3.15
N LEU A 6 25.74 18.00 -1.92
CA LEU A 6 24.55 17.56 -1.22
C LEU A 6 23.93 18.74 -0.46
N THR A 7 22.76 19.18 -0.91
CA THR A 7 22.05 20.35 -0.39
C THR A 7 20.69 19.99 0.19
N GLY A 8 20.13 20.89 1.00
CA GLY A 8 18.80 20.75 1.58
C GLY A 8 18.70 21.36 2.98
N ILE A 9 17.47 21.47 3.47
CA ILE A 9 17.17 22.13 4.76
C ILE A 9 17.90 21.40 5.92
N LYS A 10 18.18 22.12 7.01
CA LYS A 10 18.84 21.55 8.20
C LYS A 10 18.13 20.27 8.66
N HIS A 11 18.90 19.23 9.03
CA HIS A 11 18.41 17.88 9.35
C HIS A 11 17.83 17.04 8.18
N SER A 12 18.09 17.44 6.93
CA SER A 12 17.74 16.62 5.76
C SER A 12 18.58 15.34 5.60
N GLY A 13 19.67 15.17 6.36
CA GLY A 13 20.51 13.97 6.32
C GLY A 13 21.75 14.04 5.43
N LYS A 14 22.09 15.23 4.88
CA LYS A 14 23.24 15.46 3.97
C LYS A 14 24.53 14.76 4.38
N SER A 15 25.00 14.97 5.61
CA SER A 15 26.29 14.39 6.06
C SER A 15 26.26 12.87 6.15
N ASN A 16 25.12 12.28 6.53
CA ASN A 16 24.98 10.82 6.55
C ASN A 16 24.92 10.25 5.14
N VAL A 17 24.08 10.82 4.27
CA VAL A 17 23.97 10.41 2.87
C VAL A 17 25.31 10.55 2.15
N GLY A 18 26.06 11.63 2.41
CA GLY A 18 27.37 11.85 1.80
C GLY A 18 28.41 10.83 2.23
N ARG A 19 28.50 10.50 3.52
CA ARG A 19 29.39 9.43 4.01
C ARG A 19 29.01 8.08 3.41
N SER A 20 27.72 7.73 3.41
CA SER A 20 27.22 6.50 2.79
C SER A 20 27.52 6.42 1.29
N ALA A 21 27.40 7.55 0.57
CA ALA A 21 27.71 7.61 -0.85
C ALA A 21 29.20 7.34 -1.11
N VAL A 22 30.09 7.92 -0.32
CA VAL A 22 31.54 7.64 -0.39
C VAL A 22 31.83 6.17 -0.05
N ASP A 23 31.23 5.62 0.99
CA ASP A 23 31.42 4.21 1.36
C ASP A 23 30.99 3.24 0.26
N LEU A 24 29.94 3.58 -0.49
CA LEU A 24 29.46 2.79 -1.62
C LEU A 24 30.39 2.91 -2.84
N LEU A 25 30.86 4.13 -3.12
CA LEU A 25 31.56 4.46 -4.37
C LEU A 25 33.08 4.30 -4.29
N LYS A 26 33.67 4.23 -3.09
CA LYS A 26 35.13 4.09 -2.90
C LYS A 26 35.73 2.83 -3.52
N SER A 27 34.91 1.83 -3.85
CA SER A 27 35.36 0.63 -4.57
C SER A 27 35.64 0.89 -6.06
N SER A 28 35.04 1.95 -6.61
CA SER A 28 35.05 2.25 -8.05
C SER A 28 35.71 3.60 -8.37
N PHE A 29 35.76 4.53 -7.40
CA PHE A 29 36.29 5.87 -7.58
C PHE A 29 37.18 6.27 -6.39
N GLU A 30 38.21 7.06 -6.64
CA GLU A 30 38.90 7.81 -5.60
C GLU A 30 38.01 9.00 -5.22
N ILE A 31 37.33 8.87 -4.08
CA ILE A 31 36.25 9.78 -3.66
C ILE A 31 36.32 10.10 -2.17
N ASP A 32 36.22 11.40 -1.85
CA ASP A 32 36.26 11.91 -0.48
C ASP A 32 34.97 12.63 -0.08
N PHE A 33 34.66 12.58 1.21
CA PHE A 33 33.54 13.32 1.82
C PHE A 33 34.06 14.54 2.58
N THR A 34 33.37 15.67 2.45
CA THR A 34 33.63 16.88 3.23
C THR A 34 32.32 17.50 3.70
N ASP A 35 32.29 18.00 4.93
CA ASP A 35 31.17 18.80 5.45
C ASP A 35 31.54 20.28 5.39
N ALA A 36 30.66 21.11 4.82
CA ALA A 36 30.92 22.55 4.69
C ALA A 36 31.02 23.23 6.06
N ASP A 37 30.32 22.72 7.08
CA ASP A 37 30.45 23.26 8.45
C ASP A 37 31.89 23.10 8.97
N ASP A 38 32.59 22.01 8.64
CA ASP A 38 34.00 21.81 9.01
C ASP A 38 34.93 22.79 8.28
N LEU A 39 34.66 23.07 7.00
CA LEU A 39 35.41 24.05 6.21
C LEU A 39 35.24 25.47 6.78
N VAL A 40 34.01 25.85 7.12
CA VAL A 40 33.72 27.17 7.72
C VAL A 40 34.37 27.27 9.10
N GLN A 41 34.29 26.20 9.91
CA GLN A 41 34.92 26.15 11.23
C GLN A 41 36.45 26.30 11.15
N ALA A 42 37.09 25.78 10.09
CA ALA A 42 38.53 25.93 9.86
C ALA A 42 38.96 27.36 9.48
N LEU A 43 38.03 28.21 8.99
CA LEU A 43 38.28 29.62 8.68
C LEU A 43 38.00 30.56 9.87
N LEU A 44 37.41 30.06 10.95
CA LEU A 44 37.10 30.90 12.10
C LEU A 44 38.38 31.41 12.79
N PRO A 45 38.46 32.70 13.15
CA PRO A 45 39.54 33.21 13.99
C PRO A 45 39.58 32.44 15.32
N SER A 46 40.76 32.06 15.78
CA SER A 46 40.99 31.23 16.99
C SER A 46 40.37 31.78 18.29
N GLN A 47 39.93 33.04 18.29
CA GLN A 47 39.31 33.74 19.43
C GLN A 47 37.77 33.77 19.39
N THR A 48 37.12 33.16 18.39
CA THR A 48 35.66 33.28 18.16
C THR A 48 34.80 32.08 18.62
N GLY A 49 35.42 30.97 19.03
CA GLY A 49 34.70 29.80 19.54
C GLY A 49 34.04 28.95 18.44
N THR A 50 32.79 28.53 18.66
CA THR A 50 32.00 27.67 17.76
C THR A 50 31.29 28.47 16.67
N LEU A 51 30.90 27.82 15.56
CA LEU A 51 30.04 28.43 14.51
C LEU A 51 28.76 29.08 15.08
N ARG A 52 28.17 28.48 16.11
CA ARG A 52 26.97 29.01 16.76
C ARG A 52 27.26 30.34 17.46
N GLU A 53 28.39 30.45 18.15
CA GLU A 53 28.82 31.67 18.84
C GLU A 53 29.19 32.76 17.84
N PHE A 54 29.89 32.39 16.75
CA PHE A 54 30.19 33.32 15.66
C PHE A 54 28.91 33.88 15.03
N TYR A 55 27.96 33.02 14.66
CA TYR A 55 26.69 33.45 14.07
C TYR A 55 25.90 34.37 15.02
N ALA A 56 25.86 34.04 16.32
CA ALA A 56 25.18 34.86 17.31
C ALA A 56 25.83 36.24 17.50
N ARG A 57 27.17 36.34 17.35
CA ARG A 57 27.92 37.58 17.55
C ARG A 57 27.99 38.47 16.30
N CYS A 58 28.21 37.86 15.14
CA CYS A 58 28.53 38.56 13.88
C CYS A 58 27.37 38.58 12.88
N GLY A 59 26.32 37.79 13.11
CA GLY A 59 25.12 37.78 12.30
C GLY A 59 25.23 37.02 10.98
N LYS A 60 24.11 36.99 10.25
CA LYS A 60 23.92 36.19 9.03
C LYS A 60 24.86 36.57 7.89
N THR A 61 25.07 37.86 7.64
CA THR A 61 25.90 38.35 6.52
C THR A 61 27.36 37.90 6.67
N ALA A 62 27.95 38.09 7.85
CA ALA A 62 29.33 37.65 8.11
C ALA A 62 29.49 36.12 8.00
N PHE A 63 28.46 35.36 8.37
CA PHE A 63 28.46 33.91 8.18
C PHE A 63 28.41 33.52 6.70
N MET A 64 27.59 34.22 5.89
CA MET A 64 27.50 33.98 4.45
C MET A 64 28.83 34.28 3.74
N ASP A 65 29.54 35.32 4.15
CA ASP A 65 30.88 35.64 3.60
C ASP A 65 31.89 34.54 3.91
N LEU A 66 31.88 33.99 5.14
CA LEU A 66 32.73 32.85 5.51
C LEU A 66 32.33 31.57 4.78
N GLU A 67 31.04 31.31 4.63
CA GLU A 67 30.52 30.16 3.86
C GLU A 67 31.01 30.24 2.39
N PHE A 68 31.00 31.44 1.80
CA PHE A 68 31.55 31.65 0.46
C PHE A 68 33.04 31.37 0.39
N GLN A 69 33.85 31.94 1.29
CA GLN A 69 35.30 31.71 1.31
C GLN A 69 35.66 30.23 1.52
N ALA A 70 34.90 29.53 2.36
CA ALA A 70 35.09 28.11 2.63
C ALA A 70 34.86 27.26 1.37
N VAL A 71 33.73 27.47 0.70
CA VAL A 71 33.39 26.71 -0.52
C VAL A 71 34.32 27.10 -1.67
N GLU A 72 34.65 28.39 -1.85
CA GLU A 72 35.59 28.87 -2.87
C GLU A 72 36.98 28.26 -2.71
N ARG A 73 37.50 28.24 -1.48
CA ARG A 73 38.79 27.62 -1.18
C ARG A 73 38.75 26.11 -1.42
N PHE A 74 37.64 25.44 -1.11
CA PHE A 74 37.48 24.02 -1.37
C PHE A 74 37.48 23.74 -2.88
N THR A 75 36.61 24.40 -3.64
CA THR A 75 36.48 24.18 -5.08
C THR A 75 37.76 24.53 -5.85
N SER A 76 38.50 25.55 -5.39
CA SER A 76 39.77 25.96 -6.03
C SER A 76 40.92 24.97 -5.79
N ASN A 77 40.85 24.16 -4.73
CA ASN A 77 41.87 23.18 -4.36
C ASN A 77 41.47 21.72 -4.68
N CYS A 78 40.29 21.50 -5.27
CA CYS A 78 39.86 20.17 -5.68
C CYS A 78 40.76 19.65 -6.81
N SER A 79 41.29 18.45 -6.64
CA SER A 79 42.17 17.76 -7.60
C SER A 79 41.35 16.90 -8.58
N ASP A 80 42.00 16.06 -9.40
CA ASP A 80 41.36 15.14 -10.35
C ASP A 80 40.61 13.94 -9.69
N THR A 81 40.11 14.12 -8.46
CA THR A 81 39.38 13.11 -7.67
C THR A 81 37.92 13.52 -7.47
N TRP A 82 37.05 12.54 -7.20
CA TRP A 82 35.64 12.80 -6.92
C TRP A 82 35.47 13.37 -5.51
N HIS A 83 34.56 14.32 -5.35
CA HIS A 83 34.28 14.89 -4.03
C HIS A 83 32.78 14.97 -3.76
N VAL A 84 32.38 14.59 -2.55
CA VAL A 84 31.01 14.81 -2.05
C VAL A 84 31.06 15.87 -0.95
N LEU A 85 30.49 17.05 -1.21
CA LEU A 85 30.41 18.14 -0.25
C LEU A 85 28.99 18.28 0.30
N ALA A 86 28.80 18.05 1.60
CA ALA A 86 27.55 18.37 2.29
C ALA A 86 27.51 19.85 2.65
N THR A 87 26.51 20.59 2.18
CA THR A 87 26.42 22.04 2.40
C THR A 87 25.66 22.41 3.68
N GLY A 88 25.82 23.64 4.15
CA GLY A 88 25.00 24.21 5.21
C GLY A 88 23.51 24.23 4.85
N GLY A 89 22.64 24.12 5.87
CA GLY A 89 21.18 24.03 5.68
C GLY A 89 20.52 25.30 5.12
N GLY A 90 21.27 26.41 5.06
CA GLY A 90 20.84 27.70 4.52
C GLY A 90 21.60 28.14 3.26
N VAL A 91 22.41 27.26 2.65
CA VAL A 91 23.28 27.62 1.51
C VAL A 91 22.51 28.22 0.33
N CYS A 92 21.24 27.83 0.13
CA CYS A 92 20.38 28.37 -0.92
C CYS A 92 20.05 29.86 -0.76
N ASP A 93 20.30 30.44 0.42
CA ASP A 93 20.13 31.88 0.66
C ASP A 93 21.39 32.67 0.26
N ASN A 94 22.51 31.99 -0.04
CA ASN A 94 23.82 32.57 -0.33
C ASN A 94 24.10 32.48 -1.84
N GLU A 95 23.58 33.46 -2.59
CA GLU A 95 23.65 33.45 -4.07
C GLU A 95 25.08 33.29 -4.63
N PRO A 96 26.12 33.96 -4.09
CA PRO A 96 27.50 33.70 -4.51
C PRO A 96 27.93 32.22 -4.42
N VAL A 97 27.57 31.53 -3.33
CA VAL A 97 27.86 30.10 -3.17
C VAL A 97 27.06 29.26 -4.17
N VAL A 98 25.79 29.60 -4.40
CA VAL A 98 24.96 28.91 -5.40
C VAL A 98 25.57 29.00 -6.80
N GLN A 99 26.04 30.17 -7.21
CA GLN A 99 26.69 30.37 -8.52
C GLN A 99 28.01 29.60 -8.63
N LEU A 100 28.79 29.58 -7.56
CA LEU A 100 30.01 28.78 -7.48
C LEU A 100 29.70 27.28 -7.62
N MET A 101 28.72 26.75 -6.88
CA MET A 101 28.34 25.34 -6.96
C MET A 101 27.86 24.94 -8.36
N LYS A 102 27.08 25.80 -9.02
CA LYS A 102 26.59 25.58 -10.39
C LYS A 102 27.70 25.48 -11.43
N THR A 103 28.83 26.16 -11.19
CA THR A 103 29.98 26.12 -12.11
C THR A 103 30.98 25.02 -11.75
N ALA A 104 31.08 24.65 -10.48
CA ALA A 104 32.08 23.70 -9.98
C ALA A 104 31.65 22.22 -10.01
N GLY A 105 30.34 21.91 -10.06
CA GLY A 105 29.87 20.53 -9.98
C GLY A 105 28.36 20.35 -10.15
N LYS A 106 27.83 19.23 -9.62
CA LYS A 106 26.40 18.90 -9.65
C LYS A 106 25.74 19.09 -8.31
N ILE A 107 24.59 19.75 -8.30
CA ILE A 107 23.83 20.06 -7.10
C ILE A 107 22.71 19.04 -6.93
N ILE A 108 22.76 18.28 -5.84
CA ILE A 108 21.73 17.31 -5.45
C ILE A 108 20.96 17.88 -4.27
N TYR A 109 19.64 18.02 -4.42
CA TYR A 109 18.75 18.43 -3.34
C TYR A 109 18.11 17.21 -2.67
N LEU A 110 18.36 17.05 -1.37
CA LEU A 110 17.72 16.06 -0.51
C LEU A 110 16.42 16.65 0.06
N ALA A 111 15.30 16.33 -0.59
CA ALA A 111 13.96 16.79 -0.20
C ALA A 111 13.39 15.90 0.90
N VAL A 112 12.98 16.48 2.02
CA VAL A 112 12.37 15.76 3.16
C VAL A 112 11.09 16.49 3.55
N ASP A 113 10.08 15.74 3.98
CA ASP A 113 8.82 16.33 4.45
C ASP A 113 9.02 17.34 5.59
N GLU A 114 8.22 18.40 5.52
CA GLU A 114 8.24 19.51 6.46
C GLU A 114 8.11 19.04 7.91
N HIS A 115 7.11 18.21 8.21
CA HIS A 115 6.87 17.71 9.57
C HIS A 115 8.03 16.87 10.12
N VAL A 116 8.70 16.10 9.25
CA VAL A 116 9.86 15.28 9.64
C VAL A 116 11.04 16.20 9.98
N LEU A 117 11.31 17.20 9.15
CA LEU A 117 12.36 18.19 9.40
C LEU A 117 12.09 18.97 10.68
N PHE A 118 10.86 19.45 10.87
CA PHE A 118 10.46 20.19 12.06
C PHE A 118 10.69 19.37 13.33
N ARG A 119 10.20 18.11 13.36
CA ARG A 119 10.41 17.18 14.47
C ARG A 119 11.89 16.97 14.77
N ARG A 120 12.73 16.78 13.74
CA ARG A 120 14.18 16.56 13.90
C ARG A 120 14.88 17.81 14.45
N ILE A 121 14.54 18.98 13.92
CA ILE A 121 15.10 20.27 14.35
C ILE A 121 14.79 20.55 15.82
N MET A 122 13.57 20.26 16.25
CA MET A 122 13.11 20.56 17.61
C MET A 122 13.73 19.67 18.70
N ARG A 123 14.37 18.54 18.35
CA ARG A 123 15.05 17.65 19.33
C ARG A 123 16.13 18.36 20.15
N GLY A 124 16.77 19.39 19.59
CA GLY A 124 17.80 20.19 20.25
C GLY A 124 17.30 21.48 20.92
N GLY A 125 15.98 21.66 21.04
CA GLY A 125 15.35 22.92 21.41
C GLY A 125 15.17 23.88 20.23
N ILE A 126 14.55 25.04 20.48
CA ILE A 126 14.24 26.03 19.44
C ILE A 126 15.55 26.63 18.90
N PRO A 127 15.88 26.45 17.60
CA PRO A 127 17.07 27.04 17.02
C PRO A 127 17.01 28.58 16.96
N PRO A 128 18.15 29.29 16.97
CA PRO A 128 18.19 30.76 16.95
C PRO A 128 17.56 31.42 15.70
N PHE A 129 17.33 30.65 14.64
CA PHE A 129 16.75 31.12 13.39
C PHE A 129 15.22 30.94 13.31
N LEU A 130 14.59 30.39 14.36
CA LEU A 130 13.13 30.27 14.47
C LEU A 130 12.60 31.20 15.57
N SER A 131 11.38 31.71 15.37
CA SER A 131 10.66 32.47 16.39
C SER A 131 10.39 31.61 17.63
N SER A 132 10.67 32.14 18.81
CA SER A 132 10.34 31.49 20.09
C SER A 132 8.85 31.49 20.41
N GLU A 133 8.08 32.42 19.85
CA GLU A 133 6.63 32.54 20.11
C GLU A 133 5.82 31.54 19.28
N ASN A 134 6.21 31.30 18.03
CA ASN A 134 5.57 30.33 17.16
C ASN A 134 6.61 29.62 16.25
N PRO A 135 7.33 28.61 16.79
CA PRO A 135 8.38 27.92 16.07
C PRO A 135 7.91 27.18 14.82
N GLU A 136 6.69 26.61 14.87
CA GLU A 136 6.11 25.84 13.77
C GLU A 136 5.77 26.74 12.58
N GLN A 137 5.03 27.82 12.81
CA GLN A 137 4.71 28.78 11.74
C GLN A 137 5.97 29.43 11.17
N SER A 138 6.93 29.78 12.04
CA SER A 138 8.22 30.33 11.62
C SER A 138 9.02 29.35 10.78
N PHE A 139 8.95 28.06 11.10
CA PHE A 139 9.60 27.01 10.31
C PHE A 139 8.89 26.78 8.99
N HIS A 140 7.56 26.77 8.96
CA HIS A 140 6.77 26.63 7.75
C HIS A 140 7.12 27.69 6.71
N THR A 141 7.15 28.97 7.12
CA THR A 141 7.54 30.07 6.22
C THR A 141 8.95 29.85 5.66
N LEU A 142 9.91 29.48 6.51
CA LEU A 142 11.28 29.19 6.09
C LEU A 142 11.36 27.96 5.15
N PHE A 143 10.57 26.93 5.42
CA PHE A 143 10.49 25.71 4.62
C PHE A 143 9.98 26.03 3.22
N VAL A 144 8.86 26.74 3.10
CA VAL A 144 8.26 27.12 1.81
C VAL A 144 9.26 27.91 0.96
N GLU A 145 9.90 28.93 1.54
CA GLU A 145 10.89 29.75 0.82
C GLU A 145 12.11 28.94 0.37
N ARG A 146 12.73 28.18 1.28
CA ARG A 146 13.96 27.45 0.96
C ARG A 146 13.70 26.25 0.06
N ASN A 147 12.59 25.54 0.23
CA ASN A 147 12.22 24.43 -0.65
C ASN A 147 12.05 24.92 -2.10
N ALA A 148 11.40 26.07 -2.31
CA ALA A 148 11.30 26.68 -3.64
C ALA A 148 12.69 27.01 -4.22
N ARG A 149 13.59 27.60 -3.44
CA ARG A 149 14.97 27.90 -3.90
C ARG A 149 15.76 26.64 -4.21
N TYR A 150 15.76 25.64 -3.33
CA TYR A 150 16.48 24.37 -3.54
C TYR A 150 16.04 23.67 -4.83
N ARG A 151 14.73 23.63 -5.10
CA ARG A 151 14.20 23.07 -6.35
C ARG A 151 14.62 23.83 -7.60
N GLN A 152 14.85 25.14 -7.50
CA GLN A 152 15.31 25.95 -8.63
C GLN A 152 16.80 25.81 -8.91
N VAL A 153 17.62 25.55 -7.89
CA VAL A 153 19.09 25.53 -8.03
C VAL A 153 19.66 24.14 -8.28
N ALA A 154 18.94 23.08 -7.89
CA ALA A 154 19.44 21.71 -7.97
C ALA A 154 19.42 21.15 -9.40
N ASP A 155 20.46 20.42 -9.78
CA ASP A 155 20.48 19.59 -10.99
C ASP A 155 19.64 18.32 -10.79
N PHE A 156 19.68 17.74 -9.59
CA PHE A 156 18.95 16.53 -9.23
C PHE A 156 18.22 16.71 -7.91
N MET A 157 17.02 16.14 -7.81
CA MET A 157 16.26 16.11 -6.57
C MET A 157 16.02 14.65 -6.15
N VAL A 158 16.32 14.34 -4.90
CA VAL A 158 16.05 13.04 -4.28
C VAL A 158 15.00 13.26 -3.19
N SER A 159 13.80 12.71 -3.41
CA SER A 159 12.73 12.66 -2.40
C SER A 159 13.11 11.62 -1.34
N LEU A 160 13.41 12.10 -0.14
CA LEU A 160 13.54 11.29 1.08
C LEU A 160 12.22 11.23 1.87
N SER A 161 11.21 11.98 1.42
CA SER A 161 9.80 11.90 1.83
C SER A 161 9.16 10.59 1.38
N ASP A 162 9.60 10.04 0.24
CA ASP A 162 9.28 8.67 -0.20
C ASP A 162 10.27 7.62 0.31
N CYS A 163 11.29 8.06 1.05
CA CYS A 163 12.02 7.16 1.94
C CYS A 163 11.20 6.96 3.23
N ARG A 164 9.96 6.45 3.09
CA ARG A 164 9.65 5.23 3.86
C ARG A 164 10.87 4.36 3.63
N SER A 165 11.59 4.01 4.68
CA SER A 165 12.64 2.98 4.61
C SER A 165 12.40 2.10 3.38
N ILE A 166 13.31 2.14 2.40
CA ILE A 166 13.13 1.60 1.04
C ILE A 166 12.71 0.11 1.02
N GLN A 167 12.51 -0.51 2.18
CA GLN A 167 12.26 -1.93 2.37
C GLN A 167 11.56 -2.26 3.71
N GLU A 168 10.63 -1.47 4.27
CA GLU A 168 9.90 -1.93 5.49
C GLU A 168 8.46 -2.39 5.26
N ASN A 169 7.82 -2.08 4.12
CA ASN A 169 6.43 -2.51 3.90
C ASN A 169 6.35 -3.69 2.92
N ALA A 170 5.43 -4.62 3.19
CA ALA A 170 5.10 -5.70 2.25
C ALA A 170 4.25 -5.13 1.12
N GLU A 171 4.82 -5.00 -0.06
CA GLU A 171 4.15 -4.45 -1.24
C GLU A 171 3.83 -5.53 -2.26
N ILE A 172 2.71 -5.36 -2.97
CA ILE A 172 2.32 -6.25 -4.05
C ILE A 172 2.05 -5.48 -5.34
N THR A 173 2.54 -6.02 -6.44
CA THR A 173 2.24 -5.53 -7.79
C THR A 173 1.67 -6.66 -8.61
N THR A 174 0.39 -6.57 -9.01
CA THR A 174 -0.23 -7.56 -9.90
C THR A 174 0.00 -7.20 -11.37
N PHE A 175 0.03 -8.19 -12.25
CA PHE A 175 0.14 -8.00 -13.70
C PHE A 175 -0.70 -9.01 -14.49
N GLY A 176 -0.94 -8.72 -15.77
CA GLY A 176 -1.64 -9.58 -16.73
C GLY A 176 -3.16 -9.39 -16.81
N GLU A 177 -3.72 -9.89 -17.91
CA GLU A 177 -5.13 -9.79 -18.28
C GLU A 177 -5.80 -11.17 -18.24
N SER A 178 -7.14 -11.18 -18.13
CA SER A 178 -7.90 -12.44 -18.11
C SER A 178 -7.76 -13.31 -19.36
N HIS A 179 -7.44 -12.71 -20.51
CA HIS A 179 -7.24 -13.37 -21.80
C HIS A 179 -5.80 -13.18 -22.33
N GLY A 180 -4.87 -12.77 -21.46
CA GLY A 180 -3.44 -12.87 -21.75
C GLY A 180 -2.92 -14.28 -21.46
N ASP A 181 -1.66 -14.57 -21.80
CA ASP A 181 -1.06 -15.90 -21.59
C ASP A 181 -0.96 -16.28 -20.10
N ALA A 182 -0.77 -15.29 -19.25
CA ALA A 182 -0.69 -15.45 -17.81
C ALA A 182 -1.10 -14.16 -17.08
N LEU A 183 -1.36 -14.30 -15.78
CA LEU A 183 -1.33 -13.21 -14.83
C LEU A 183 -0.35 -13.54 -13.70
N GLY A 184 -0.04 -12.57 -12.86
CA GLY A 184 0.88 -12.83 -11.76
C GLY A 184 0.96 -11.71 -10.75
N VAL A 185 1.82 -11.91 -9.77
CA VAL A 185 2.12 -10.95 -8.71
C VAL A 185 3.61 -10.93 -8.43
N VAL A 186 4.14 -9.74 -8.17
CA VAL A 186 5.43 -9.53 -7.51
C VAL A 186 5.15 -9.09 -6.08
N ILE A 187 5.77 -9.76 -5.12
CA ILE A 187 5.72 -9.44 -3.69
C ILE A 187 7.10 -8.94 -3.31
N ASP A 188 7.19 -7.71 -2.81
CA ASP A 188 8.43 -7.14 -2.30
C ASP A 188 8.30 -6.81 -0.81
N GLY A 189 9.43 -6.71 -0.11
CA GLY A 189 9.46 -6.36 1.32
C GLY A 189 9.25 -7.51 2.30
N LEU A 190 9.16 -8.76 1.82
CA LEU A 190 8.97 -9.94 2.69
C LEU A 190 10.25 -10.27 3.49
N GLU A 191 10.07 -10.83 4.71
CA GLU A 191 11.18 -11.32 5.54
C GLU A 191 11.99 -12.44 4.85
N SER A 192 13.28 -12.52 5.14
CA SER A 192 14.18 -13.57 4.61
C SER A 192 14.18 -14.79 5.52
N GLY A 193 14.34 -15.98 4.94
CA GLY A 193 14.43 -17.25 5.67
C GLY A 193 13.07 -17.86 6.07
N PHE A 194 11.95 -17.24 5.67
CA PHE A 194 10.62 -17.74 5.98
C PHE A 194 10.30 -18.99 5.14
N PRO A 195 9.95 -20.13 5.76
CA PRO A 195 9.58 -21.34 5.03
C PRO A 195 8.19 -21.21 4.40
N ILE A 196 8.08 -21.45 3.10
CA ILE A 196 6.80 -21.37 2.38
C ILE A 196 6.17 -22.76 2.29
N ASP A 197 4.97 -22.90 2.86
CA ASP A 197 4.12 -24.07 2.69
C ASP A 197 3.39 -23.98 1.34
N MET A 198 3.93 -24.71 0.36
CA MET A 198 3.37 -24.81 -0.99
C MET A 198 2.02 -25.55 -1.03
N ASP A 199 1.75 -26.44 -0.09
CA ASP A 199 0.49 -27.17 0.00
C ASP A 199 -0.60 -26.27 0.56
N HIS A 200 -0.29 -25.45 1.58
CA HIS A 200 -1.18 -24.40 2.05
C HIS A 200 -1.50 -23.41 0.94
N LEU A 201 -0.49 -22.91 0.23
CA LEU A 201 -0.68 -21.98 -0.89
C LEU A 201 -1.59 -22.59 -1.98
N SER A 202 -1.35 -23.85 -2.35
CA SER A 202 -2.19 -24.58 -3.31
C SER A 202 -3.64 -24.75 -2.83
N ARG A 203 -3.85 -25.08 -1.55
CA ARG A 203 -5.20 -25.18 -0.94
C ARG A 203 -5.92 -23.84 -0.98
N GLN A 204 -5.24 -22.73 -0.70
CA GLN A 204 -5.82 -21.39 -0.80
C GLN A 204 -6.27 -21.07 -2.22
N MET A 205 -5.42 -21.30 -3.21
CA MET A 205 -5.76 -21.10 -4.62
C MET A 205 -6.98 -21.93 -5.06
N GLN A 206 -7.09 -23.18 -4.57
CA GLN A 206 -8.24 -24.05 -4.84
C GLN A 206 -9.57 -23.51 -4.29
N ARG A 207 -9.58 -22.82 -3.14
CA ARG A 207 -10.80 -22.21 -2.56
C ARG A 207 -11.44 -21.16 -3.47
N ARG A 208 -10.64 -20.47 -4.28
CA ARG A 208 -11.08 -19.42 -5.23
C ARG A 208 -11.40 -19.95 -6.62
N ARG A 209 -10.84 -21.12 -6.95
CA ARG A 209 -10.77 -21.69 -8.29
C ARG A 209 -12.16 -21.70 -8.97
N PRO A 210 -12.30 -21.13 -10.19
CA PRO A 210 -13.51 -21.29 -10.99
C PRO A 210 -13.84 -22.77 -11.17
N GLY A 211 -15.10 -23.15 -10.94
CA GLY A 211 -15.54 -24.54 -11.07
C GLY A 211 -15.10 -25.48 -9.96
N GLY A 212 -14.47 -24.97 -8.88
CA GLY A 212 -14.18 -25.73 -7.66
C GLY A 212 -15.40 -25.93 -6.76
N ASN A 213 -16.46 -25.13 -6.96
CA ASN A 213 -17.71 -25.22 -6.23
C ASN A 213 -18.88 -25.46 -7.20
N PRO A 214 -19.73 -26.49 -6.99
CA PRO A 214 -20.90 -26.78 -7.84
C PRO A 214 -21.90 -25.62 -7.98
N LEU A 215 -21.95 -24.70 -7.01
CA LEU A 215 -22.84 -23.53 -7.03
C LEU A 215 -22.33 -22.39 -7.92
N GLY A 216 -21.03 -22.37 -8.23
CA GLY A 216 -20.40 -21.29 -8.99
C GLY A 216 -20.38 -21.52 -10.50
N THR A 217 -19.53 -20.75 -11.19
CA THR A 217 -19.31 -20.91 -12.63
C THR A 217 -18.82 -22.32 -13.01
N LYS A 218 -19.29 -22.88 -14.14
CA LYS A 218 -18.76 -24.15 -14.69
C LYS A 218 -17.47 -24.02 -15.51
N ARG A 219 -16.79 -22.86 -15.44
CA ARG A 219 -15.44 -22.68 -16.02
C ARG A 219 -14.43 -23.46 -15.19
N GLN A 220 -13.42 -24.01 -15.84
CA GLN A 220 -12.33 -24.73 -15.18
C GLN A 220 -11.02 -24.05 -15.55
N GLU A 221 -10.35 -23.49 -14.54
CA GLU A 221 -8.95 -23.04 -14.61
C GLU A 221 -8.23 -23.73 -13.46
N PRO A 222 -7.05 -24.32 -13.66
CA PRO A 222 -6.34 -25.03 -12.58
C PRO A 222 -5.79 -24.08 -11.51
N ASP A 223 -5.61 -22.80 -11.84
CA ASP A 223 -4.95 -21.79 -11.00
C ASP A 223 -3.58 -22.27 -10.48
N ALA A 224 -2.84 -22.98 -11.34
CA ALA A 224 -1.51 -23.47 -11.04
C ALA A 224 -0.54 -22.28 -10.92
N ILE A 225 0.21 -22.29 -9.82
CA ILE A 225 1.20 -21.27 -9.48
C ILE A 225 2.59 -21.70 -9.94
N GLU A 226 3.36 -20.75 -10.45
CA GLU A 226 4.75 -20.90 -10.85
C GLU A 226 5.55 -19.79 -10.18
N ILE A 227 6.31 -20.12 -9.14
CA ILE A 227 7.22 -19.17 -8.48
C ILE A 227 8.49 -19.06 -9.31
N VAL A 228 8.85 -17.84 -9.72
CA VAL A 228 10.02 -17.61 -10.59
C VAL A 228 11.18 -16.89 -9.90
N SER A 229 10.97 -16.27 -8.73
CA SER A 229 12.04 -15.59 -7.98
C SER A 229 11.75 -15.57 -6.48
N GLY A 230 12.75 -15.12 -5.69
CA GLY A 230 12.58 -14.79 -4.28
C GLY A 230 12.48 -15.97 -3.31
N ILE A 231 12.59 -17.21 -3.82
CA ILE A 231 12.56 -18.43 -3.01
C ILE A 231 13.74 -19.33 -3.38
N PHE A 232 14.45 -19.82 -2.37
CA PHE A 232 15.56 -20.76 -2.51
C PHE A 232 15.44 -21.84 -1.42
N GLN A 233 15.54 -23.11 -1.79
CA GLN A 233 15.40 -24.26 -0.88
C GLN A 233 14.13 -24.21 0.01
N GLY A 234 13.01 -23.77 -0.57
CA GLY A 234 11.71 -23.68 0.12
C GLY A 234 11.58 -22.51 1.09
N LYS A 235 12.54 -21.58 1.12
CA LYS A 235 12.52 -20.40 1.98
C LYS A 235 12.60 -19.11 1.18
N THR A 236 12.00 -18.05 1.69
CA THR A 236 12.13 -16.70 1.14
C THR A 236 13.59 -16.23 1.23
N THR A 237 14.06 -15.50 0.22
CA THR A 237 15.42 -14.93 0.22
C THR A 237 15.47 -13.51 0.78
N GLY A 238 14.31 -12.88 0.98
CA GLY A 238 14.18 -11.45 1.31
C GLY A 238 14.26 -10.52 0.09
N THR A 239 14.39 -11.08 -1.11
CA THR A 239 14.29 -10.38 -2.40
C THR A 239 12.89 -10.57 -3.00
N PRO A 240 12.49 -9.79 -4.01
CA PRO A 240 11.16 -9.91 -4.60
C PRO A 240 10.78 -11.33 -5.05
N ILE A 241 9.58 -11.76 -4.66
CA ILE A 241 8.96 -13.03 -5.07
C ILE A 241 8.01 -12.75 -6.22
N ALA A 242 8.33 -13.28 -7.40
CA ALA A 242 7.43 -13.24 -8.54
C ALA A 242 6.71 -14.59 -8.71
N ILE A 243 5.40 -14.53 -8.90
CA ILE A 243 4.53 -15.68 -9.11
C ILE A 243 3.75 -15.48 -10.41
N LEU A 244 3.80 -16.48 -11.29
CA LEU A 244 2.97 -16.56 -12.50
C LEU A 244 1.84 -17.58 -12.32
N ILE A 245 0.70 -17.28 -12.96
CA ILE A 245 -0.49 -18.12 -13.03
C ILE A 245 -0.91 -18.15 -14.50
N ARG A 246 -0.77 -19.30 -15.15
CA ARG A 246 -1.08 -19.45 -16.59
C ARG A 246 -2.59 -19.50 -16.82
N ASN A 247 -3.05 -18.84 -17.88
CA ASN A 247 -4.45 -18.91 -18.33
C ASN A 247 -4.58 -20.03 -19.37
N THR A 248 -5.41 -21.04 -19.09
CA THR A 248 -5.49 -22.25 -19.93
C THR A 248 -6.80 -22.42 -20.67
N ASN A 249 -7.85 -21.65 -20.30
CA ASN A 249 -9.20 -21.82 -20.82
C ASN A 249 -9.71 -20.54 -21.48
N GLN A 250 -8.97 -20.06 -22.49
CA GLN A 250 -9.34 -18.88 -23.27
C GLN A 250 -10.26 -19.30 -24.44
N ARG A 251 -11.51 -18.85 -24.41
CA ARG A 251 -12.44 -18.96 -25.54
C ARG A 251 -12.82 -17.57 -26.01
N SER A 252 -12.04 -17.01 -26.92
CA SER A 252 -12.26 -15.68 -27.46
C SER A 252 -13.56 -15.55 -28.27
N GLY A 253 -14.01 -16.64 -28.92
CA GLY A 253 -15.19 -16.64 -29.79
C GLY A 253 -16.55 -16.45 -29.08
N ASP A 254 -16.64 -16.66 -27.76
CA ASP A 254 -17.89 -16.47 -26.99
C ASP A 254 -18.23 -14.97 -26.76
N TYR A 255 -17.43 -14.04 -27.28
CA TYR A 255 -17.46 -12.62 -26.90
C TYR A 255 -17.57 -11.62 -28.07
N ASP A 256 -17.64 -12.08 -29.33
CA ASP A 256 -17.61 -11.19 -30.50
C ASP A 256 -18.79 -10.21 -30.54
N ASP A 257 -19.97 -10.64 -30.10
CA ASP A 257 -21.18 -9.79 -29.99
C ASP A 257 -21.03 -8.71 -28.90
N ILE A 258 -20.19 -8.94 -27.89
CA ILE A 258 -19.98 -8.04 -26.74
C ILE A 258 -18.90 -7.00 -27.06
N SER A 259 -18.05 -7.24 -28.07
CA SER A 259 -16.97 -6.33 -28.45
C SER A 259 -17.44 -4.89 -28.71
N ARG A 260 -18.67 -4.73 -29.21
CA ARG A 260 -19.28 -3.44 -29.55
C ARG A 260 -20.23 -2.88 -28.49
N LEU A 261 -20.49 -3.61 -27.41
CA LEU A 261 -21.47 -3.23 -26.39
C LEU A 261 -20.78 -2.85 -25.08
N TYR A 262 -21.43 -2.02 -24.26
CA TYR A 262 -21.05 -1.84 -22.86
C TYR A 262 -21.90 -2.77 -22.00
N ARG A 263 -21.34 -3.70 -21.23
CA ARG A 263 -22.17 -4.56 -20.37
C ARG A 263 -22.61 -3.79 -19.13
N PRO A 264 -23.92 -3.79 -18.80
CA PRO A 264 -24.41 -3.20 -17.56
C PRO A 264 -23.69 -3.77 -16.34
N GLY A 265 -23.28 -2.89 -15.42
CA GLY A 265 -22.59 -3.28 -14.20
C GLY A 265 -21.12 -3.71 -14.37
N HIS A 266 -20.58 -3.74 -15.59
CA HIS A 266 -19.15 -3.95 -15.85
C HIS A 266 -18.41 -2.62 -16.02
N ALA A 267 -17.08 -2.71 -16.11
CA ALA A 267 -16.20 -1.56 -16.26
C ALA A 267 -16.04 -1.12 -17.73
N ASP A 268 -16.84 -1.68 -18.65
CA ASP A 268 -16.60 -1.54 -20.09
C ASP A 268 -16.62 -0.09 -20.57
N HIS A 269 -17.61 0.70 -20.14
CA HIS A 269 -17.72 2.10 -20.52
C HIS A 269 -16.63 2.93 -19.86
N THR A 270 -16.42 2.77 -18.55
CA THR A 270 -15.46 3.58 -17.79
C THR A 270 -14.02 3.33 -18.23
N TRP A 271 -13.66 2.11 -18.60
CA TRP A 271 -12.33 1.81 -19.14
C TRP A 271 -12.11 2.42 -20.51
N GLN A 272 -13.10 2.32 -21.40
CA GLN A 272 -13.04 2.98 -22.72
C GLN A 272 -12.88 4.49 -22.57
N GLN A 273 -13.65 5.14 -21.68
CA GLN A 273 -13.55 6.58 -21.43
C GLN A 273 -12.21 6.99 -20.79
N LYS A 274 -11.69 6.19 -19.86
CA LYS A 274 -10.44 6.51 -19.14
C LYS A 274 -9.20 6.31 -19.99
N PHE A 275 -9.14 5.23 -20.77
CA PHE A 275 -7.91 4.79 -21.44
C PHE A 275 -7.99 4.87 -22.97
N GLY A 276 -9.15 5.14 -23.56
CA GLY A 276 -9.36 5.11 -25.01
C GLY A 276 -9.32 3.69 -25.62
N ILE A 277 -9.02 2.67 -24.81
CA ILE A 277 -8.96 1.27 -25.21
C ILE A 277 -9.56 0.38 -24.11
N ARG A 278 -10.27 -0.67 -24.54
CA ARG A 278 -10.79 -1.71 -23.66
C ARG A 278 -10.49 -3.09 -24.24
N ASP A 279 -9.95 -3.97 -23.41
CA ASP A 279 -9.99 -5.40 -23.70
C ASP A 279 -11.36 -5.98 -23.29
N TRP A 280 -12.23 -6.13 -24.29
CA TRP A 280 -13.57 -6.67 -24.13
C TRP A 280 -13.57 -8.18 -23.85
N ARG A 281 -12.46 -8.88 -24.11
CA ARG A 281 -12.34 -10.33 -23.90
C ARG A 281 -12.28 -10.59 -22.40
N GLY A 282 -13.38 -11.10 -21.83
CA GLY A 282 -13.51 -11.38 -20.40
C GLY A 282 -13.32 -10.20 -19.44
N GLY A 283 -13.36 -8.96 -19.94
CA GLY A 283 -13.13 -7.74 -19.16
C GLY A 283 -11.65 -7.40 -18.91
N GLY A 284 -10.69 -8.04 -19.60
CA GLY A 284 -9.28 -7.66 -19.55
C GLY A 284 -8.72 -7.62 -18.12
N ARG A 285 -8.13 -6.49 -17.74
CA ARG A 285 -7.56 -6.23 -16.41
C ARG A 285 -8.59 -5.95 -15.31
N SER A 286 -9.81 -5.55 -15.67
CA SER A 286 -10.91 -5.35 -14.69
C SER A 286 -11.58 -6.65 -14.25
N SER A 287 -11.21 -7.78 -14.86
CA SER A 287 -11.76 -9.09 -14.59
C SER A 287 -11.40 -9.60 -13.20
N GLY A 288 -12.32 -10.33 -12.55
CA GLY A 288 -12.04 -11.07 -11.31
C GLY A 288 -11.01 -12.20 -11.46
N ARG A 289 -10.40 -12.38 -12.64
CA ARG A 289 -9.21 -13.22 -12.81
C ARG A 289 -8.03 -12.67 -12.02
N GLU A 290 -7.86 -11.35 -12.00
CA GLU A 290 -6.76 -10.65 -11.32
C GLU A 290 -6.68 -10.99 -9.82
N THR A 291 -7.80 -11.30 -9.18
CA THR A 291 -7.81 -11.66 -7.75
C THR A 291 -7.11 -12.97 -7.44
N ALA A 292 -6.79 -13.82 -8.43
CA ALA A 292 -5.94 -14.99 -8.22
C ALA A 292 -4.50 -14.57 -7.84
N ALA A 293 -3.98 -13.50 -8.44
CA ALA A 293 -2.68 -12.95 -8.11
C ALA A 293 -2.67 -12.35 -6.69
N ARG A 294 -3.75 -11.63 -6.32
CA ARG A 294 -3.94 -11.12 -4.94
C ARG A 294 -3.96 -12.26 -3.91
N LEU A 295 -4.69 -13.33 -4.22
CA LEU A 295 -4.77 -14.50 -3.34
C LEU A 295 -3.43 -15.20 -3.19
N ALA A 296 -2.66 -15.36 -4.27
CA ALA A 296 -1.33 -15.97 -4.19
C ALA A 296 -0.42 -15.20 -3.21
N ALA A 297 -0.42 -13.86 -3.29
CA ALA A 297 0.34 -13.04 -2.34
C ALA A 297 -0.23 -13.09 -0.92
N GLY A 298 -1.54 -12.93 -0.76
CA GLY A 298 -2.17 -12.97 0.56
C GLY A 298 -2.07 -14.33 1.24
N ALA A 299 -2.01 -15.43 0.50
CA ALA A 299 -1.79 -16.77 1.05
C ALA A 299 -0.36 -16.97 1.58
N ILE A 300 0.62 -16.22 1.08
CA ILE A 300 1.96 -16.13 1.70
C ILE A 300 1.88 -15.24 2.94
N ALA A 301 1.23 -14.08 2.85
CA ALA A 301 1.08 -13.17 3.99
C ALA A 301 0.34 -13.83 5.18
N MET A 302 -0.68 -14.64 4.92
CA MET A 302 -1.40 -15.42 5.94
C MET A 302 -0.49 -16.41 6.66
N GLN A 303 0.45 -17.05 5.95
CA GLN A 303 1.40 -17.97 6.59
C GLN A 303 2.33 -17.22 7.54
N VAL A 304 2.82 -16.06 7.12
CA VAL A 304 3.68 -15.19 7.93
C VAL A 304 2.93 -14.73 9.18
N LEU A 305 1.74 -14.15 9.01
CA LEU A 305 0.91 -13.70 10.12
C LEU A 305 0.52 -14.83 11.08
N SER A 306 0.28 -16.04 10.57
CA SER A 306 -0.02 -17.20 11.41
C SER A 306 1.14 -17.58 12.34
N GLN A 307 2.40 -17.37 11.94
CA GLN A 307 3.54 -17.59 12.84
C GLN A 307 3.62 -16.51 13.93
N LYS A 308 3.05 -15.33 13.66
CA LYS A 308 2.92 -14.23 14.61
C LYS A 308 1.64 -14.34 15.47
N GLY A 309 0.93 -15.48 15.40
CA GLY A 309 -0.28 -15.75 16.18
C GLY A 309 -1.56 -15.11 15.63
N ILE A 310 -1.49 -14.49 14.45
CA ILE A 310 -2.63 -13.79 13.83
C ILE A 310 -3.34 -14.74 12.87
N HIS A 311 -4.64 -14.94 13.08
CA HIS A 311 -5.47 -15.82 12.25
C HIS A 311 -6.61 -15.04 11.61
N ILE A 312 -6.73 -15.17 10.29
CA ILE A 312 -7.74 -14.49 9.46
C ILE A 312 -8.68 -15.55 8.91
N GLN A 313 -9.98 -15.36 9.10
CA GLN A 313 -11.01 -16.26 8.60
C GLN A 313 -12.22 -15.47 8.13
N ALA A 314 -12.61 -15.65 6.87
CA ALA A 314 -13.80 -15.05 6.31
C ALA A 314 -14.84 -16.10 5.92
N TYR A 315 -16.11 -15.70 5.94
CA TYR A 315 -17.24 -16.58 5.74
C TYR A 315 -18.48 -15.79 5.29
N THR A 316 -19.45 -16.49 4.70
CA THR A 316 -20.67 -15.86 4.22
C THR A 316 -21.69 -15.76 5.35
N ILE A 317 -22.24 -14.57 5.58
CA ILE A 317 -23.32 -14.37 6.57
C ILE A 317 -24.65 -14.00 5.93
N GLN A 318 -24.68 -13.66 4.64
CA GLN A 318 -25.91 -13.37 3.92
C GLN A 318 -25.74 -13.64 2.43
N ILE A 319 -26.73 -14.29 1.81
CA ILE A 319 -26.91 -14.34 0.36
C ILE A 319 -28.34 -13.88 0.05
N GLY A 320 -28.47 -12.83 -0.76
CA GLY A 320 -29.76 -12.21 -1.06
C GLY A 320 -30.54 -11.88 0.21
N THR A 321 -31.73 -12.46 0.37
CA THR A 321 -32.61 -12.26 1.52
C THR A 321 -32.37 -13.24 2.68
N VAL A 322 -31.50 -14.23 2.51
CA VAL A 322 -31.21 -15.24 3.52
C VAL A 322 -30.03 -14.78 4.37
N VAL A 323 -30.27 -14.55 5.65
CA VAL A 323 -29.26 -14.11 6.64
C VAL A 323 -28.96 -15.27 7.60
N ALA A 324 -27.69 -15.44 7.97
CA ALA A 324 -27.25 -16.37 9.00
C ALA A 324 -27.53 -15.79 10.39
N GLU A 325 -28.24 -16.56 11.22
CA GLU A 325 -28.60 -16.17 12.58
C GLU A 325 -27.59 -16.73 13.59
N ALA A 326 -27.03 -17.91 13.31
CA ALA A 326 -25.99 -18.53 14.13
C ALA A 326 -24.56 -18.15 13.66
N ARG A 327 -23.58 -18.37 14.55
CA ARG A 327 -22.14 -18.20 14.31
C ARG A 327 -21.35 -19.40 14.85
N ASP A 328 -21.63 -20.59 14.34
CA ASP A 328 -20.80 -21.77 14.58
C ASP A 328 -19.61 -21.78 13.60
N TYR A 329 -18.47 -21.30 14.09
CA TYR A 329 -17.24 -21.18 13.31
C TYR A 329 -16.65 -22.53 12.89
N SER A 330 -17.05 -23.65 13.51
CA SER A 330 -16.61 -24.98 13.09
C SER A 330 -17.17 -25.40 11.73
N LEU A 331 -18.23 -24.73 11.27
CA LEU A 331 -18.88 -25.00 9.98
C LEU A 331 -18.25 -24.25 8.80
N ILE A 332 -17.31 -23.34 9.05
CA ILE A 332 -16.68 -22.57 7.99
C ILE A 332 -15.86 -23.49 7.08
N GLY A 333 -16.16 -23.46 5.79
CA GLY A 333 -15.54 -24.32 4.78
C GLY A 333 -16.07 -25.77 4.73
N THR A 334 -17.02 -26.15 5.59
CA THR A 334 -17.61 -27.51 5.57
C THR A 334 -18.86 -27.60 4.68
N ASN A 335 -19.50 -26.46 4.41
CA ASN A 335 -20.64 -26.33 3.49
C ASN A 335 -20.29 -25.46 2.26
N ARG A 336 -21.12 -25.51 1.23
CA ARG A 336 -20.78 -24.94 -0.09
C ARG A 336 -20.79 -23.41 -0.11
N VAL A 337 -21.47 -22.75 0.82
CA VAL A 337 -21.46 -21.28 0.94
C VAL A 337 -20.49 -20.77 2.00
N SER A 338 -19.81 -21.69 2.69
CA SER A 338 -18.93 -21.40 3.84
C SER A 338 -19.63 -20.51 4.87
N ALA A 339 -20.89 -20.79 5.18
CA ALA A 339 -21.65 -20.08 6.20
C ALA A 339 -21.49 -20.75 7.57
N PRO A 340 -21.42 -19.97 8.68
CA PRO A 340 -21.31 -20.50 10.04
C PRO A 340 -22.69 -20.87 10.63
N ASP A 341 -23.68 -21.15 9.79
CA ASP A 341 -25.04 -21.49 10.17
C ASP A 341 -25.54 -22.56 9.19
N ALA A 342 -25.65 -23.81 9.66
CA ALA A 342 -26.03 -24.93 8.81
C ALA A 342 -27.43 -24.76 8.21
N ALA A 343 -28.37 -24.19 8.95
CA ALA A 343 -29.74 -24.01 8.48
C ALA A 343 -29.82 -22.90 7.43
N ALA A 344 -29.11 -21.79 7.66
CA ALA A 344 -29.00 -20.72 6.67
C ALA A 344 -28.23 -21.18 5.43
N ALA A 345 -27.18 -22.00 5.59
CA ALA A 345 -26.41 -22.53 4.48
C ALA A 345 -27.31 -23.25 3.46
N VAL A 346 -28.17 -24.17 3.91
CA VAL A 346 -29.12 -24.89 3.03
C VAL A 346 -30.02 -23.90 2.26
N ARG A 347 -30.61 -22.93 2.96
CA ARG A 347 -31.47 -21.91 2.34
C ARG A 347 -30.71 -21.00 1.36
N MET A 348 -29.45 -20.68 1.64
CA MET A 348 -28.59 -19.92 0.73
C MET A 348 -28.28 -20.73 -0.53
N GLU A 349 -27.99 -22.02 -0.40
CA GLU A 349 -27.76 -22.92 -1.54
C GLU A 349 -29.02 -23.00 -2.43
N GLU A 350 -30.19 -23.22 -1.84
CA GLU A 350 -31.48 -23.24 -2.55
C GLU A 350 -31.76 -21.93 -3.28
N LEU A 351 -31.47 -20.78 -2.66
CA LEU A 351 -31.64 -19.47 -3.28
C LEU A 351 -30.70 -19.29 -4.48
N ILE A 352 -29.43 -19.66 -4.35
CA ILE A 352 -28.45 -19.57 -5.45
C ILE A 352 -28.90 -20.43 -6.64
N GLU A 353 -29.41 -21.63 -6.36
CA GLU A 353 -29.94 -22.55 -7.36
C GLU A 353 -31.15 -21.97 -8.09
N LYS A 354 -32.13 -21.45 -7.34
CA LYS A 354 -33.30 -20.79 -7.92
C LYS A 354 -32.91 -19.60 -8.80
N VAL A 355 -32.01 -18.75 -8.33
CA VAL A 355 -31.51 -17.58 -9.08
C VAL A 355 -30.80 -18.01 -10.37
N ARG A 356 -30.07 -19.13 -10.33
CA ARG A 356 -29.44 -19.73 -11.50
C ARG A 356 -30.46 -20.21 -12.54
N GLU A 357 -31.52 -20.89 -12.10
CA GLU A 357 -32.64 -21.32 -12.97
C GLU A 357 -33.35 -20.13 -13.61
N ASP A 358 -33.47 -19.03 -12.87
CA ASP A 358 -34.04 -17.77 -13.34
C ASP A 358 -33.11 -16.97 -14.28
N ASN A 359 -31.91 -17.50 -14.60
CA ASN A 359 -30.87 -16.82 -15.39
C ASN A 359 -30.45 -15.46 -14.82
N ASP A 360 -30.50 -15.30 -13.50
CA ASP A 360 -30.14 -14.07 -12.78
C ASP A 360 -28.91 -14.31 -11.87
N SER A 361 -28.59 -13.32 -11.04
CA SER A 361 -27.56 -13.43 -10.01
C SER A 361 -27.97 -12.75 -8.71
N VAL A 362 -27.27 -13.10 -7.63
CA VAL A 362 -27.53 -12.57 -6.29
C VAL A 362 -26.22 -12.21 -5.59
N GLY A 363 -26.25 -11.12 -4.83
CA GLY A 363 -25.13 -10.66 -4.00
C GLY A 363 -25.20 -11.23 -2.58
N GLY A 364 -24.37 -10.68 -1.69
CA GLY A 364 -24.31 -11.14 -0.31
C GLY A 364 -23.36 -10.34 0.56
N ILE A 365 -23.24 -10.77 1.81
CA ILE A 365 -22.35 -10.19 2.81
C ILE A 365 -21.38 -11.26 3.29
N ILE A 366 -20.10 -10.92 3.26
CA ILE A 366 -18.99 -11.73 3.79
C ILE A 366 -18.52 -11.06 5.08
N GLU A 367 -18.46 -11.80 6.17
CA GLU A 367 -17.87 -11.38 7.44
C GLU A 367 -16.44 -11.94 7.52
N CYS A 368 -15.50 -11.11 7.96
CA CYS A 368 -14.12 -11.48 8.18
C CYS A 368 -13.78 -11.23 9.65
N ARG A 369 -13.24 -12.27 10.28
CA ARG A 369 -12.83 -12.28 11.67
C ARG A 369 -11.32 -12.46 11.72
N ILE A 370 -10.65 -11.59 12.45
CA ILE A 370 -9.20 -11.63 12.66
C ILE A 370 -8.92 -11.70 14.15
N THR A 371 -8.19 -12.73 14.56
CA THR A 371 -7.89 -13.03 15.97
C THR A 371 -6.39 -13.03 16.20
N GLY A 372 -5.97 -12.80 17.45
CA GLY A 372 -4.56 -12.78 17.83
C GLY A 372 -3.81 -11.50 17.43
N LEU A 373 -4.53 -10.46 16.99
CA LEU A 373 -3.94 -9.14 16.78
C LEU A 373 -3.54 -8.53 18.12
N PRO A 374 -2.29 -8.04 18.28
CA PRO A 374 -1.89 -7.34 19.48
C PRO A 374 -2.61 -5.99 19.57
N ALA A 375 -2.82 -5.48 20.78
CA ALA A 375 -3.22 -4.09 20.96
C ALA A 375 -2.10 -3.15 20.50
N GLY A 376 -2.47 -2.07 19.81
CA GLY A 376 -1.54 -1.03 19.39
C GLY A 376 -1.02 -1.16 17.96
N LEU A 377 -1.44 -2.17 17.17
CA LEU A 377 -1.15 -2.22 15.73
C LEU A 377 -1.94 -1.14 14.98
N GLY A 378 -1.23 -0.32 14.18
CA GLY A 378 -1.82 0.69 13.29
C GLY A 378 -1.35 2.11 13.54
N GLU A 379 -1.58 2.99 12.56
CA GLU A 379 -1.18 4.39 12.63
C GLU A 379 -2.38 5.34 12.88
N PRO A 380 -2.17 6.50 13.52
CA PRO A 380 -3.23 7.46 13.73
C PRO A 380 -3.54 8.27 12.46
N VAL A 381 -4.66 8.99 12.49
CA VAL A 381 -5.06 10.00 11.49
C VAL A 381 -5.31 9.45 10.08
N PHE A 382 -4.28 9.26 9.25
CA PHE A 382 -4.39 8.95 7.82
C PHE A 382 -4.25 7.46 7.52
N ASP A 383 -3.37 6.76 8.24
CA ASP A 383 -3.02 5.36 7.98
C ASP A 383 -3.66 4.41 9.02
N LYS A 384 -4.89 4.76 9.43
CA LYS A 384 -5.71 3.95 10.35
C LYS A 384 -5.94 2.56 9.77
N VAL A 385 -5.91 1.54 10.64
CA VAL A 385 -6.14 0.13 10.22
C VAL A 385 -7.44 -0.04 9.45
N GLU A 386 -8.54 0.53 9.97
CA GLU A 386 -9.86 0.52 9.33
C GLU A 386 -9.89 1.24 7.97
N ALA A 387 -9.10 2.31 7.80
CA ALA A 387 -9.01 3.03 6.53
C ALA A 387 -8.25 2.21 5.49
N LEU A 388 -7.12 1.60 5.88
CA LEU A 388 -6.31 0.77 4.99
C LEU A 388 -7.00 -0.55 4.63
N LEU A 389 -7.66 -1.19 5.59
CA LEU A 389 -8.52 -2.35 5.32
C LEU A 389 -9.69 -1.94 4.42
N GLY A 390 -10.32 -0.78 4.68
CA GLY A 390 -11.37 -0.24 3.83
C GLY A 390 -10.91 -0.08 2.38
N HIS A 391 -9.74 0.52 2.15
CA HIS A 391 -9.14 0.63 0.82
C HIS A 391 -8.87 -0.75 0.20
N ALA A 392 -8.20 -1.64 0.93
CA ALA A 392 -7.82 -2.97 0.45
C ALA A 392 -9.04 -3.80 0.03
N ILE A 393 -10.08 -3.81 0.85
CA ILE A 393 -11.31 -4.58 0.61
C ILE A 393 -12.16 -3.93 -0.47
N LEU A 394 -12.36 -2.61 -0.47
CA LEU A 394 -13.14 -1.92 -1.51
C LEU A 394 -12.48 -1.97 -2.88
N SER A 395 -11.17 -2.24 -2.94
CA SER A 395 -10.44 -2.45 -4.20
C SER A 395 -10.75 -3.79 -4.88
N ILE A 396 -11.44 -4.72 -4.20
CA ILE A 396 -11.84 -6.00 -4.77
C ILE A 396 -13.00 -5.78 -5.74
N GLY A 397 -12.99 -6.47 -6.88
CA GLY A 397 -14.10 -6.40 -7.83
C GLY A 397 -15.44 -6.77 -7.17
N ALA A 398 -16.49 -6.00 -7.48
CA ALA A 398 -17.86 -6.18 -6.99
C ALA A 398 -18.12 -5.85 -5.50
N THR A 399 -17.12 -5.44 -4.71
CA THR A 399 -17.39 -4.92 -3.36
C THR A 399 -17.98 -3.51 -3.45
N LYS A 400 -19.02 -3.22 -2.65
CA LYS A 400 -19.73 -1.92 -2.66
C LYS A 400 -19.85 -1.27 -1.28
N GLY A 401 -19.43 -1.95 -0.23
CA GLY A 401 -19.43 -1.42 1.13
C GLY A 401 -18.59 -2.28 2.05
N ILE A 402 -18.08 -1.66 3.10
CA ILE A 402 -17.41 -2.29 4.23
C ILE A 402 -17.95 -1.65 5.51
N GLU A 403 -18.12 -2.46 6.55
CA GLU A 403 -18.48 -2.00 7.88
C GLU A 403 -17.65 -2.76 8.94
N PHE A 404 -17.33 -2.11 10.06
CA PHE A 404 -16.49 -2.67 11.13
C PHE A 404 -17.32 -2.82 12.41
N GLY A 405 -17.08 -3.90 13.17
CA GLY A 405 -17.82 -4.22 14.38
C GLY A 405 -19.33 -4.28 14.13
N ASP A 406 -20.08 -3.45 14.85
CA ASP A 406 -21.53 -3.31 14.68
C ASP A 406 -21.95 -2.52 13.45
N GLY A 407 -21.00 -1.96 12.72
CA GLY A 407 -21.16 -1.43 11.38
C GLY A 407 -22.16 -0.28 11.30
N PHE A 408 -23.03 -0.28 10.30
CA PHE A 408 -24.01 0.80 10.15
C PHE A 408 -25.06 0.83 11.27
N SER A 409 -25.21 -0.23 12.07
CA SER A 409 -26.17 -0.25 13.19
C SER A 409 -25.82 0.72 14.32
N VAL A 410 -24.56 1.18 14.40
CA VAL A 410 -24.12 2.15 15.41
C VAL A 410 -24.82 3.51 15.25
N ALA A 411 -25.31 3.85 14.05
CA ALA A 411 -25.96 5.12 13.76
C ALA A 411 -27.27 5.32 14.54
N SER A 412 -27.88 4.23 15.02
CA SER A 412 -29.12 4.26 15.80
C SER A 412 -28.91 4.01 17.30
N ARG A 413 -27.67 3.89 17.78
CA ARG A 413 -27.37 3.56 19.18
C ARG A 413 -27.03 4.80 20.00
N LEU A 414 -27.32 4.73 21.30
CA LEU A 414 -26.80 5.68 22.28
C LEU A 414 -25.35 5.32 22.64
N GLY A 415 -24.55 6.33 23.02
CA GLY A 415 -23.17 6.09 23.48
C GLY A 415 -23.09 5.12 24.66
N SER A 416 -24.06 5.15 25.58
CA SER A 416 -24.14 4.21 26.72
C SER A 416 -24.36 2.75 26.31
N GLU A 417 -24.88 2.52 25.10
CA GLU A 417 -25.16 1.19 24.54
C GLU A 417 -24.07 0.71 23.59
N ASN A 418 -23.33 1.65 22.98
CA ASN A 418 -22.31 1.34 21.98
C ASN A 418 -20.89 1.30 22.55
N ASN A 419 -20.62 2.03 23.63
CA ASN A 419 -19.28 2.10 24.19
C ASN A 419 -18.86 0.74 24.78
N ASP A 420 -17.78 0.18 24.24
CA ASP A 420 -17.16 -1.01 24.80
C ASP A 420 -16.50 -0.70 26.15
N GLN A 421 -17.19 -1.07 27.24
CA GLN A 421 -16.70 -0.89 28.60
C GLN A 421 -15.57 -1.90 28.90
N MET A 422 -14.74 -1.59 29.90
CA MET A 422 -13.63 -2.45 30.29
C MET A 422 -13.66 -2.77 31.79
N ASP A 423 -13.21 -3.97 32.15
CA ASP A 423 -12.83 -4.34 33.51
C ASP A 423 -11.32 -4.68 33.59
N SER A 424 -10.86 -5.28 34.69
CA SER A 424 -9.46 -5.67 34.86
C SER A 424 -8.98 -6.74 33.88
N ASN A 425 -9.89 -7.43 33.17
CA ASN A 425 -9.61 -8.51 32.23
C ASN A 425 -9.70 -8.07 30.76
N GLY A 426 -10.16 -6.84 30.48
CA GLY A 426 -10.24 -6.29 29.13
C GLY A 426 -11.61 -5.71 28.80
N PHE A 427 -11.93 -5.64 27.51
CA PHE A 427 -13.23 -5.17 27.02
C PHE A 427 -14.34 -6.19 27.34
N LEU A 428 -15.49 -5.69 27.77
CA LEU A 428 -16.69 -6.47 28.10
C LEU A 428 -17.57 -6.77 26.87
N SER A 429 -17.36 -6.02 25.78
CA SER A 429 -18.06 -6.12 24.50
C SER A 429 -17.11 -5.72 23.36
N ASN A 430 -17.52 -5.96 22.11
CA ASN A 430 -16.72 -5.66 20.92
C ASN A 430 -17.55 -4.99 19.81
N HIS A 431 -18.30 -3.95 20.18
CA HIS A 431 -19.09 -3.13 19.27
C HIS A 431 -18.19 -2.39 18.25
N ALA A 432 -16.99 -2.00 18.67
CA ALA A 432 -16.00 -1.33 17.84
C ALA A 432 -15.29 -2.26 16.84
N GLY A 433 -15.42 -3.58 16.98
CA GLY A 433 -14.84 -4.55 16.05
C GLY A 433 -13.31 -4.60 16.10
N GLY A 434 -12.74 -4.60 17.30
CA GLY A 434 -11.32 -4.83 17.58
C GLY A 434 -10.42 -3.62 17.38
N MET A 435 -10.99 -2.43 17.19
CA MET A 435 -10.25 -1.21 16.91
C MET A 435 -10.85 0.01 17.60
N ASN A 436 -10.02 0.92 18.09
CA ASN A 436 -10.44 2.22 18.59
C ASN A 436 -9.51 3.30 18.03
N GLY A 437 -10.09 4.36 17.47
CA GLY A 437 -9.32 5.49 16.94
C GLY A 437 -8.42 5.15 15.74
N GLY A 438 -8.69 4.05 15.04
CA GLY A 438 -7.85 3.55 13.94
C GLY A 438 -6.70 2.63 14.35
N ILE A 439 -6.63 2.24 15.62
CA ILE A 439 -5.60 1.36 16.18
C ILE A 439 -6.29 0.12 16.76
N THR A 440 -5.68 -1.05 16.58
CA THR A 440 -6.19 -2.31 17.16
C THR A 440 -6.18 -2.26 18.70
N ASN A 441 -7.23 -2.79 19.32
CA ASN A 441 -7.40 -2.76 20.78
C ASN A 441 -7.10 -4.09 21.48
N GLY A 442 -6.71 -5.13 20.71
CA GLY A 442 -6.39 -6.47 21.20
C GLY A 442 -7.57 -7.45 21.19
N ASP A 443 -8.79 -6.98 20.96
CA ASP A 443 -9.94 -7.85 20.70
C ASP A 443 -9.95 -8.34 19.23
N THR A 444 -10.88 -9.22 18.91
CA THR A 444 -11.13 -9.71 17.55
C THR A 444 -11.46 -8.54 16.63
N LEU A 445 -10.66 -8.34 15.58
CA LEU A 445 -11.01 -7.41 14.51
C LEU A 445 -12.11 -8.06 13.64
N LEU A 446 -13.24 -7.37 13.52
CA LEU A 446 -14.42 -7.86 12.82
C LEU A 446 -14.86 -6.84 11.77
N PHE A 447 -15.01 -7.28 10.52
CA PHE A 447 -15.60 -6.46 9.47
C PHE A 447 -16.48 -7.26 8.54
N ARG A 448 -17.40 -6.59 7.86
CA ARG A 448 -18.29 -7.18 6.86
C ARG A 448 -18.19 -6.43 5.55
N THR A 449 -18.27 -7.17 4.46
CA THR A 449 -18.12 -6.66 3.09
C THR A 449 -19.37 -6.97 2.28
N ALA A 450 -19.99 -5.94 1.72
CA ALA A 450 -21.11 -6.08 0.80
C ALA A 450 -20.60 -6.35 -0.62
N VAL A 451 -20.98 -7.50 -1.19
CA VAL A 451 -20.64 -7.90 -2.55
C VAL A 451 -21.91 -7.83 -3.40
N LYS A 452 -21.87 -7.05 -4.49
CA LYS A 452 -23.02 -6.92 -5.39
C LYS A 452 -23.25 -8.21 -6.20
N PRO A 453 -24.46 -8.41 -6.77
CA PRO A 453 -24.71 -9.49 -7.72
C PRO A 453 -23.75 -9.46 -8.92
N THR A 454 -23.51 -10.63 -9.51
CA THR A 454 -22.70 -10.78 -10.72
C THR A 454 -23.33 -10.03 -11.89
N ALA A 455 -22.58 -9.13 -12.51
CA ALA A 455 -23.15 -8.24 -13.54
C ALA A 455 -23.59 -8.97 -14.84
N SER A 456 -22.95 -10.09 -15.18
CA SER A 456 -23.33 -10.89 -16.35
C SER A 456 -24.42 -11.88 -15.99
N ILE A 457 -25.60 -11.69 -16.58
CA ILE A 457 -26.81 -12.51 -16.39
C ILE A 457 -27.45 -12.83 -17.74
N GLY A 458 -28.24 -13.90 -17.79
CA GLY A 458 -28.94 -14.36 -18.99
C GLY A 458 -30.31 -13.69 -19.21
N LYS A 459 -30.66 -12.68 -18.40
CA LYS A 459 -31.84 -11.84 -18.64
C LYS A 459 -31.50 -10.69 -19.61
N PRO A 460 -32.44 -10.30 -20.51
CA PRO A 460 -32.25 -9.14 -21.37
C PRO A 460 -32.08 -7.85 -20.56
N GLN A 461 -31.06 -7.07 -20.92
CA GLN A 461 -30.77 -5.77 -20.31
C GLN A 461 -30.60 -4.70 -21.38
N LYS A 462 -31.02 -3.47 -21.06
CA LYS A 462 -30.76 -2.30 -21.91
C LYS A 462 -29.31 -1.86 -21.77
N THR A 463 -28.71 -1.46 -22.89
CA THR A 463 -27.39 -0.85 -22.92
C THR A 463 -27.23 0.07 -24.13
N VAL A 464 -26.04 0.62 -24.34
CA VAL A 464 -25.64 1.31 -25.57
C VAL A 464 -24.42 0.63 -26.18
N ASP A 465 -24.29 0.72 -27.51
CA ASP A 465 -23.07 0.32 -28.21
C ASP A 465 -22.01 1.44 -28.19
N ILE A 466 -20.84 1.14 -28.74
CA ILE A 466 -19.72 2.10 -28.85
C ILE A 466 -20.05 3.34 -29.68
N GLY A 467 -21.07 3.27 -30.56
CA GLY A 467 -21.58 4.39 -31.34
C GLY A 467 -22.60 5.25 -30.58
N GLY A 468 -23.06 4.78 -29.43
CA GLY A 468 -24.06 5.44 -28.60
C GLY A 468 -25.51 5.03 -28.89
N ASP A 469 -25.74 4.06 -29.78
CA ASP A 469 -27.09 3.60 -30.09
C ASP A 469 -27.60 2.66 -28.99
N GLU A 470 -28.89 2.78 -28.65
CA GLU A 470 -29.53 1.87 -27.70
C GLU A 470 -29.57 0.43 -28.24
N ARG A 471 -29.19 -0.52 -27.38
CA ARG A 471 -29.17 -1.95 -27.67
C ARG A 471 -29.75 -2.75 -26.50
N THR A 472 -30.11 -3.99 -26.80
CA THR A 472 -30.41 -5.00 -25.76
C THR A 472 -29.30 -6.03 -25.77
N ILE A 473 -28.82 -6.39 -24.57
CA ILE A 473 -27.80 -7.42 -24.38
C ILE A 473 -28.36 -8.55 -23.52
N VAL A 474 -28.10 -9.78 -23.93
CA VAL A 474 -28.25 -10.99 -23.13
C VAL A 474 -26.86 -11.60 -23.05
N VAL A 475 -26.32 -11.80 -21.85
CA VAL A 475 -24.99 -12.41 -21.72
C VAL A 475 -25.19 -13.92 -21.60
N GLU A 476 -24.92 -14.62 -22.69
CA GLU A 476 -25.01 -16.07 -22.74
C GLU A 476 -23.79 -16.74 -22.08
N GLY A 477 -24.02 -17.89 -21.44
CA GLY A 477 -22.96 -18.74 -20.92
C GLY A 477 -22.99 -18.95 -19.41
N ARG A 478 -21.88 -19.49 -18.90
CA ARG A 478 -21.76 -20.04 -17.54
C ARG A 478 -21.28 -18.96 -16.56
N HIS A 479 -22.14 -18.00 -16.27
CA HIS A 479 -21.88 -16.98 -15.26
C HIS A 479 -22.08 -17.52 -13.85
N ASP A 480 -21.50 -16.81 -12.90
CA ASP A 480 -21.56 -17.17 -11.50
C ASP A 480 -22.85 -16.59 -10.91
N PRO A 481 -23.83 -17.41 -10.48
CA PRO A 481 -25.08 -16.89 -9.90
C PRO A 481 -24.82 -16.17 -8.58
N CYS A 482 -23.71 -16.47 -7.89
CA CYS A 482 -23.29 -15.77 -6.68
C CYS A 482 -21.78 -15.85 -6.47
N ILE A 483 -21.07 -14.75 -6.73
CA ILE A 483 -19.60 -14.69 -6.59
C ILE A 483 -19.10 -14.67 -5.13
N CYS A 484 -19.97 -14.49 -4.14
CA CYS A 484 -19.57 -14.30 -2.73
C CYS A 484 -18.60 -15.38 -2.25
N VAL A 485 -18.89 -16.66 -2.53
CA VAL A 485 -18.05 -17.78 -2.07
C VAL A 485 -16.61 -17.68 -2.59
N ARG A 486 -16.43 -17.20 -3.82
CA ARG A 486 -15.09 -17.04 -4.43
C ARG A 486 -14.38 -15.76 -3.97
N VAL A 487 -15.11 -14.79 -3.44
CA VAL A 487 -14.56 -13.56 -2.89
C VAL A 487 -14.03 -13.78 -1.47
N ILE A 488 -14.55 -14.75 -0.72
CA ILE A 488 -14.08 -15.10 0.65
C ILE A 488 -12.54 -15.18 0.76
N PRO A 489 -11.84 -16.05 0.02
CA PRO A 489 -10.38 -16.15 0.15
C PRO A 489 -9.66 -14.87 -0.28
N VAL A 490 -10.26 -14.06 -1.17
CA VAL A 490 -9.69 -12.78 -1.59
C VAL A 490 -9.81 -11.72 -0.49
N VAL A 491 -10.90 -11.73 0.28
CA VAL A 491 -11.07 -10.87 1.47
C VAL A 491 -10.01 -11.21 2.52
N GLU A 492 -9.80 -12.49 2.81
CA GLU A 492 -8.74 -12.94 3.72
C GLU A 492 -7.36 -12.52 3.22
N ALA A 493 -7.08 -12.72 1.93
CA ALA A 493 -5.81 -12.36 1.32
C ALA A 493 -5.51 -10.85 1.40
N MET A 494 -6.47 -10.01 1.06
CA MET A 494 -6.29 -8.55 1.11
C MET A 494 -6.15 -8.05 2.54
N ALA A 495 -6.91 -8.61 3.49
CA ALA A 495 -6.71 -8.32 4.91
C ALA A 495 -5.31 -8.73 5.38
N ALA A 496 -4.82 -9.90 4.97
CA ALA A 496 -3.50 -10.40 5.34
C ALA A 496 -2.37 -9.52 4.79
N ILE A 497 -2.46 -9.08 3.54
CA ILE A 497 -1.46 -8.17 2.94
C ILE A 497 -1.41 -6.86 3.72
N THR A 498 -2.57 -6.25 3.99
CA THR A 498 -2.65 -4.99 4.72
C THR A 498 -2.09 -5.12 6.14
N LEU A 499 -2.47 -6.15 6.88
CA LEU A 499 -2.00 -6.37 8.24
C LEU A 499 -0.51 -6.72 8.29
N LEU A 500 0.00 -7.46 7.31
CA LEU A 500 1.44 -7.75 7.24
C LEU A 500 2.25 -6.48 6.97
N SER A 501 1.78 -5.61 6.07
CA SER A 501 2.43 -4.32 5.84
C SER A 501 2.46 -3.48 7.11
N LEU A 502 1.33 -3.35 7.80
CA LEU A 502 1.26 -2.62 9.08
C LEU A 502 2.16 -3.25 10.15
N TRP A 503 2.22 -4.58 10.20
CA TRP A 503 3.08 -5.29 11.13
C TRP A 503 4.54 -4.94 10.88
N TYR A 504 5.00 -5.00 9.63
CA TYR A 504 6.39 -4.70 9.31
C TYR A 504 6.74 -3.22 9.52
N GLU A 505 5.80 -2.31 9.25
CA GLU A 505 5.99 -0.88 9.54
C GLU A 505 6.23 -0.62 11.03
N GLN A 506 5.50 -1.33 11.90
CA GLN A 506 5.56 -1.10 13.34
C GLN A 506 6.65 -1.90 14.06
N TYR A 507 6.84 -3.16 13.67
CA TYR A 507 7.69 -4.12 14.38
C TYR A 507 8.92 -4.56 13.59
N GLY A 508 9.02 -4.18 12.31
CA GLY A 508 9.99 -4.75 11.39
C GLY A 508 9.62 -6.16 10.93
N ARG A 509 10.49 -6.73 10.10
CA ARG A 509 10.32 -8.03 9.44
C ARG A 509 10.38 -9.21 10.40
#